data_AF-A0A3R7EJH7-F1
#
_entry.id   AF-A0A3R7EJH7-F1
#
_cell.length_a   1.000
_cell.length_b   1.000
_cell.length_c   1.000
_cell.angle_alpha   90.00
_cell.angle_beta   90.00
_cell.angle_gamma   90.00
#
_symmetry.space_group_name_H-M   'P 1'
#
loop_
_entity.id
_entity.type
_entity.pdbx_description
1 polymer ?
#
loop_
_entity_poly.entity_id
_entity_poly.type
_entity_poly.pdbx_seq_one_letter_code
_entity_poly.pdbx_strand_id
1 'polypeptide(L)'
;MGGAVSVENAEIIYVAGDGAIGLTEPFAARFENDMPFDIKCPVVTRQHEALIKENWSAISQGTSAFDAIKHLTPAKFFYRTFYNILFQTAPSLRPIFRSNTTMQGKSLAGIINTLATVINGSDIVWAAQELAKRHLKYGAKKDHYTAVGQNLLQTLEIVSGDKWTPEISTAYLTAYSLIYFVMLPVILNNEPV
;
A
#
# COMPACT_ATOMS: atom_id res chain seq x y z
N MET A 1 15.81 18.40 12.26
CA MET A 1 16.47 17.33 13.04
C MET A 1 16.36 16.05 12.23
N GLY A 2 17.45 15.64 11.58
CA GLY A 2 17.49 14.40 10.81
C GLY A 2 17.60 13.21 11.74
N GLY A 3 16.61 12.32 11.71
CA GLY A 3 16.72 11.04 12.42
C GLY A 3 17.84 10.23 11.79
N ALA A 4 18.79 9.80 12.61
CA ALA A 4 19.83 8.88 12.16
C ALA A 4 19.16 7.56 11.74
N VAL A 5 19.36 7.16 10.50
CA VAL A 5 18.93 5.84 9.99
C VAL A 5 19.77 4.77 10.69
N SER A 6 19.14 3.74 11.25
CA SER A 6 19.86 2.62 11.87
C SER A 6 20.69 1.85 10.83
N VAL A 7 21.70 1.08 11.26
CA VAL A 7 22.56 0.30 10.35
C VAL A 7 21.74 -0.72 9.55
N GLU A 8 20.79 -1.41 10.20
CA GLU A 8 19.88 -2.36 9.55
C GLU A 8 18.99 -1.67 8.50
N ASN A 9 18.54 -0.44 8.78
CA ASN A 9 17.76 0.32 7.81
C ASN A 9 18.60 0.75 6.62
N ALA A 10 19.88 1.08 6.82
CA ALA A 10 20.80 1.48 5.76
C ALA A 10 21.17 0.34 4.80
N GLU A 11 20.98 -0.92 5.20
CA GLU A 11 21.12 -2.08 4.30
C GLU A 11 19.89 -2.26 3.38
N ILE A 12 18.71 -1.79 3.81
CA ILE A 12 17.43 -2.03 3.13
C ILE A 12 16.99 -0.83 2.30
N ILE A 13 17.08 0.37 2.87
CA ILE A 13 16.66 1.63 2.24
C ILE A 13 17.77 2.66 2.25
N TYR A 14 17.67 3.63 1.35
CA TYR A 14 18.41 4.89 1.42
C TYR A 14 17.43 6.07 1.45
N VAL A 15 17.88 7.19 2.02
CA VAL A 15 17.18 8.47 1.97
C VAL A 15 18.04 9.44 1.17
N ALA A 16 17.53 9.90 0.03
CA ALA A 16 18.20 10.88 -0.82
C ALA A 16 18.19 12.28 -0.19
N GLY A 17 19.04 13.18 -0.69
CA GLY A 17 19.17 14.54 -0.15
C GLY A 17 17.90 15.40 -0.26
N ASP A 18 17.00 15.08 -1.19
CA ASP A 18 15.67 15.70 -1.34
C ASP A 18 14.59 15.03 -0.47
N GLY A 19 14.97 14.03 0.32
CA GLY A 19 14.11 13.24 1.17
C GLY A 19 13.40 12.08 0.47
N ALA A 20 13.66 11.79 -0.81
CA ALA A 20 13.11 10.59 -1.43
C ALA A 20 13.64 9.32 -0.75
N ILE A 21 12.79 8.30 -0.62
CA ILE A 21 13.17 7.00 -0.03
C ILE A 21 13.17 5.95 -1.13
N GLY A 22 14.29 5.23 -1.27
CA GLY A 22 14.41 4.10 -2.19
C GLY A 22 14.98 2.87 -1.51
N LEU A 23 14.95 1.74 -2.20
CA LEU A 23 15.64 0.52 -1.75
C LEU A 23 17.11 0.57 -2.12
N THR A 24 17.98 0.00 -1.30
CA THR A 24 19.36 -0.25 -1.74
C THR A 24 19.36 -1.27 -2.88
N GLU A 25 20.30 -1.14 -3.81
CA GLU A 25 20.41 -2.07 -4.95
C GLU A 25 20.61 -3.53 -4.51
N PRO A 26 21.48 -3.87 -3.53
CA PRO A 26 21.63 -5.24 -3.07
C PRO A 26 20.33 -5.82 -2.48
N PHE A 27 19.55 -5.01 -1.77
CA PHE A 27 18.28 -5.44 -1.21
C PHE A 27 17.22 -5.66 -2.28
N ALA A 28 17.07 -4.72 -3.22
CA ALA A 28 16.12 -4.86 -4.33
C ALA A 28 16.42 -6.10 -5.18
N ALA A 29 17.68 -6.30 -5.56
CA ALA A 29 18.12 -7.44 -6.36
C ALA A 29 17.84 -8.80 -5.68
N ARG A 30 17.99 -8.87 -4.34
CA ARG A 30 17.72 -10.08 -3.57
C ARG A 30 16.27 -10.56 -3.69
N PHE A 31 15.31 -9.64 -3.85
CA PHE A 31 13.88 -9.94 -3.83
C PHE A 31 13.17 -9.63 -5.17
N GLU A 32 13.92 -9.34 -6.23
CA GLU A 32 13.38 -8.92 -7.52
C GLU A 32 12.40 -9.95 -8.11
N ASN A 33 12.79 -11.23 -8.09
CA ASN A 33 11.97 -12.36 -8.55
C ASN A 33 10.74 -12.60 -7.66
N ASP A 34 10.78 -12.12 -6.42
CA ASP A 34 9.67 -12.25 -5.50
C ASP A 34 8.64 -11.14 -5.66
N MET A 35 9.04 -9.98 -6.18
CA MET A 35 8.16 -8.85 -6.41
C MET A 35 7.27 -9.11 -7.63
N PRO A 36 5.94 -9.18 -7.49
CA PRO A 36 5.03 -9.44 -8.62
C PRO A 36 4.73 -8.21 -9.46
N PHE A 37 5.07 -7.01 -8.98
CA PHE A 37 4.81 -5.75 -9.67
C PHE A 37 6.00 -5.34 -10.55
N ASP A 38 5.74 -4.53 -11.57
CA ASP A 38 6.75 -4.11 -12.55
C ASP A 38 7.81 -3.16 -11.95
N ILE A 39 7.47 -2.45 -10.87
CA ILE A 39 8.40 -1.56 -10.17
C ILE A 39 9.32 -2.37 -9.26
N LYS A 40 10.52 -2.71 -9.76
CA LYS A 40 11.55 -3.49 -9.03
C LYS A 40 12.47 -2.65 -8.13
N CYS A 41 12.68 -1.39 -8.47
CA CYS A 41 13.49 -0.46 -7.70
C CYS A 41 12.67 0.79 -7.36
N PRO A 42 11.66 0.68 -6.46
CA PRO A 42 10.80 1.80 -6.14
C PRO A 42 11.57 2.91 -5.43
N VAL A 43 11.35 4.15 -5.88
CA VAL A 43 11.82 5.37 -5.23
C VAL A 43 10.62 6.27 -4.96
N VAL A 44 10.23 6.40 -3.71
CA VAL A 44 9.10 7.23 -3.28
C VAL A 44 9.58 8.66 -3.08
N THR A 45 9.07 9.57 -3.91
CA THR A 45 9.42 11.00 -3.90
C THR A 45 8.37 11.83 -3.19
N ARG A 46 8.72 13.08 -2.84
CA ARG A 46 7.74 14.05 -2.30
C ARG A 46 6.58 14.30 -3.27
N GLN A 47 6.83 14.21 -4.57
CA GLN A 47 5.78 14.31 -5.57
C GLN A 47 4.82 13.12 -5.51
N HIS A 48 5.32 11.89 -5.32
CA HIS A 48 4.45 10.72 -5.12
C HIS A 48 3.54 10.91 -3.89
N GLU A 49 4.08 11.37 -2.75
CA GLU A 49 3.26 11.66 -1.57
C GLU A 49 2.20 12.75 -1.84
N ALA A 50 2.57 13.81 -2.55
CA ALA A 50 1.64 14.90 -2.88
C ALA A 50 0.48 14.39 -3.76
N LEU A 51 0.78 13.63 -4.81
CA LEU A 51 -0.22 13.02 -5.70
C LEU A 51 -1.17 12.09 -4.94
N ILE A 52 -0.63 11.22 -4.07
CA ILE A 52 -1.44 10.31 -3.25
C ILE A 52 -2.35 11.09 -2.31
N LYS A 53 -1.83 12.13 -1.63
CA LYS A 53 -2.61 12.95 -0.69
C LYS A 53 -3.71 13.73 -1.39
N GLU A 54 -3.41 14.33 -2.53
CA GLU A 54 -4.38 15.08 -3.33
C GLU A 54 -5.49 14.16 -3.86
N ASN A 55 -5.12 13.04 -4.46
CA ASN A 55 -6.07 12.06 -4.96
C ASN A 55 -6.95 11.51 -3.82
N TRP A 56 -6.37 11.15 -2.68
CA TRP A 56 -7.12 10.69 -1.52
C TRP A 56 -8.06 11.74 -0.94
N SER A 57 -7.65 13.02 -0.95
CA SER A 57 -8.51 14.14 -0.57
C SER A 57 -9.71 14.27 -1.50
N ALA A 58 -9.49 14.15 -2.82
CA ALA A 58 -10.57 14.17 -3.81
C ALA A 58 -11.55 12.98 -3.63
N ILE A 59 -11.03 11.77 -3.44
CA ILE A 59 -11.85 10.58 -3.13
C ILE A 59 -12.67 10.81 -1.86
N SER A 60 -12.08 11.37 -0.81
CA SER A 60 -12.75 11.60 0.46
C SER A 60 -13.88 12.63 0.36
N GLN A 61 -13.78 13.59 -0.55
CA GLN A 61 -14.80 14.60 -0.84
C GLN A 61 -15.88 14.11 -1.82
N GLY A 62 -15.62 13.01 -2.54
CA GLY A 62 -16.47 12.48 -3.59
C GLY A 62 -16.06 13.01 -4.96
N THR A 63 -15.55 12.12 -5.80
CA THR A 63 -15.14 12.43 -7.19
C THR A 63 -16.32 12.38 -8.15
N SER A 64 -16.06 12.58 -9.45
CA SER A 64 -17.05 12.37 -10.53
C SER A 64 -17.66 10.97 -10.56
N ALA A 65 -16.98 9.95 -10.02
CA ALA A 65 -17.49 8.58 -9.96
C ALA A 65 -18.44 8.34 -8.77
N PHE A 66 -18.51 9.24 -7.79
CA PHE A 66 -19.30 9.05 -6.59
C PHE A 66 -20.76 9.43 -6.79
N ASP A 67 -21.64 8.47 -6.51
CA ASP A 67 -23.09 8.64 -6.47
C ASP A 67 -23.60 8.50 -5.02
N ALA A 68 -24.08 9.61 -4.45
CA ALA A 68 -24.55 9.66 -3.07
C ALA A 68 -25.81 8.81 -2.82
N ILE A 69 -26.67 8.64 -3.83
CA ILE A 69 -27.89 7.83 -3.71
C ILE A 69 -27.50 6.35 -3.63
N LYS A 70 -26.56 5.91 -4.45
CA LYS A 70 -26.12 4.50 -4.49
C LYS A 70 -25.22 4.12 -3.32
N HIS A 71 -24.29 5.01 -2.95
CA HIS A 71 -23.18 4.64 -2.05
C HIS A 71 -23.24 5.31 -0.68
N LEU A 72 -24.13 6.28 -0.47
CA LEU A 72 -24.33 7.06 0.76
C LEU A 72 -23.17 8.00 1.12
N THR A 73 -21.93 7.50 1.20
CA THR A 73 -20.74 8.34 1.44
C THR A 73 -19.55 7.90 0.59
N PRO A 74 -18.59 8.80 0.28
CA PRO A 74 -17.41 8.43 -0.51
C PRO A 74 -16.58 7.34 0.15
N ALA A 75 -16.45 7.37 1.49
CA ALA A 75 -15.80 6.31 2.24
C ALA A 75 -16.48 4.95 2.03
N LYS A 76 -17.84 4.91 2.05
CA LYS A 76 -18.60 3.69 1.76
C LYS A 76 -18.46 3.22 0.33
N PHE A 77 -18.39 4.14 -0.63
CA PHE A 77 -18.11 3.82 -2.01
C PHE A 77 -16.75 3.13 -2.16
N PHE A 78 -15.70 3.70 -1.56
CA PHE A 78 -14.33 3.17 -1.61
C PHE A 78 -14.21 1.75 -1.04
N TYR A 79 -14.57 1.54 0.22
CA TYR A 79 -14.35 0.21 0.82
C TYR A 79 -15.26 -0.85 0.18
N ARG A 80 -16.51 -0.53 -0.20
CA ARG A 80 -17.40 -1.52 -0.84
C ARG A 80 -16.86 -1.93 -2.19
N THR A 81 -16.37 -0.98 -2.98
CA THR A 81 -15.73 -1.26 -4.26
C THR A 81 -14.53 -2.18 -4.07
N PHE A 82 -13.64 -1.86 -3.14
CA PHE A 82 -12.48 -2.71 -2.81
C PHE A 82 -12.86 -4.14 -2.45
N TYR A 83 -13.74 -4.33 -1.46
CA TYR A 83 -14.09 -5.68 -1.01
C TYR A 83 -14.91 -6.47 -2.03
N ASN A 84 -15.72 -5.80 -2.85
CA ASN A 84 -16.42 -6.46 -3.94
C ASN A 84 -15.44 -7.04 -4.95
N ILE A 85 -14.47 -6.25 -5.42
CA ILE A 85 -13.48 -6.71 -6.40
C ILE A 85 -12.58 -7.77 -5.75
N LEU A 86 -12.03 -7.50 -4.57
CA LEU A 86 -11.12 -8.41 -3.86
C LEU A 86 -11.73 -9.80 -3.66
N PHE A 87 -12.98 -9.87 -3.22
CA PHE A 87 -13.65 -11.14 -2.94
C PHE A 87 -14.24 -11.83 -4.17
N GLN A 88 -14.31 -11.13 -5.31
CA GLN A 88 -14.59 -11.74 -6.60
C GLN A 88 -13.32 -12.34 -7.20
N THR A 89 -12.18 -11.65 -7.14
CA THR A 89 -10.93 -12.09 -7.76
C THR A 89 -10.11 -13.03 -6.87
N ALA A 90 -10.19 -12.87 -5.55
CA ALA A 90 -9.43 -13.62 -4.56
C ALA A 90 -10.32 -14.08 -3.39
N PRO A 91 -11.28 -15.00 -3.64
CA PRO A 91 -12.26 -15.44 -2.63
C PRO A 91 -11.61 -16.09 -1.39
N SER A 92 -10.40 -16.63 -1.53
CA SER A 92 -9.59 -17.18 -0.43
C SER A 92 -9.23 -16.16 0.65
N LEU A 93 -9.35 -14.85 0.38
CA LEU A 93 -9.11 -13.78 1.35
C LEU A 93 -10.28 -13.55 2.30
N ARG A 94 -11.50 -13.99 1.97
CA ARG A 94 -12.69 -13.77 2.82
C ARG A 94 -12.49 -14.20 4.29
N PRO A 95 -11.88 -15.37 4.59
CA PRO A 95 -11.63 -15.80 5.97
C PRO A 95 -10.69 -14.87 6.76
N ILE A 96 -9.77 -14.19 6.08
CA ILE A 96 -8.79 -13.28 6.71
C ILE A 96 -9.47 -11.96 7.10
N PHE A 97 -10.45 -11.52 6.31
CA PHE A 97 -11.19 -10.27 6.51
C PHE A 97 -12.52 -10.44 7.27
N ARG A 98 -12.66 -11.48 8.11
CA ARG A 98 -13.88 -11.79 8.90
C ARG A 98 -14.37 -10.71 9.88
N SER A 99 -13.72 -9.55 9.94
CA SER A 99 -14.14 -8.42 10.76
C SER A 99 -15.37 -7.71 10.18
N ASN A 100 -16.09 -6.97 11.03
CA ASN A 100 -17.24 -6.19 10.57
C ASN A 100 -16.82 -5.06 9.59
N THR A 101 -17.78 -4.56 8.81
CA THR A 101 -17.55 -3.55 7.76
C THR A 101 -16.87 -2.27 8.28
N THR A 102 -17.07 -1.90 9.55
CA THR A 102 -16.42 -0.74 10.18
C THR A 102 -14.91 -0.96 10.36
N MET A 103 -14.51 -2.15 10.81
CA MET A 103 -13.09 -2.52 10.96
C MET A 103 -12.39 -2.60 9.60
N GLN A 104 -13.06 -3.20 8.62
CA GLN A 104 -12.62 -3.28 7.23
C GLN A 104 -12.34 -1.89 6.62
N GLY A 105 -13.26 -0.93 6.80
CA GLY A 105 -13.05 0.46 6.35
C GLY A 105 -11.86 1.15 7.02
N LYS A 106 -11.64 0.93 8.33
CA LYS A 106 -10.48 1.46 9.06
C LYS A 106 -9.17 0.86 8.55
N SER A 107 -9.14 -0.45 8.27
CA SER A 107 -7.95 -1.12 7.71
C SER A 107 -7.55 -0.52 6.37
N LEU A 108 -8.50 -0.32 5.46
CA LEU A 108 -8.21 0.20 4.13
C LEU A 108 -7.76 1.67 4.15
N ALA A 109 -8.40 2.51 4.98
CA ALA A 109 -7.93 3.87 5.21
C ALA A 109 -6.50 3.91 5.80
N GLY A 110 -6.16 2.94 6.65
CA GLY A 110 -4.81 2.76 7.19
C GLY A 110 -3.77 2.44 6.11
N ILE A 111 -4.13 1.65 5.08
CA ILE A 111 -3.26 1.40 3.93
C ILE A 111 -2.98 2.71 3.19
N ILE A 112 -4.01 3.48 2.83
CA ILE A 112 -3.82 4.75 2.12
C ILE A 112 -2.97 5.72 2.94
N ASN A 113 -3.22 5.83 4.25
CA ASN A 113 -2.40 6.66 5.12
C ASN A 113 -0.93 6.21 5.11
N THR A 114 -0.66 4.91 5.16
CA THR A 114 0.71 4.36 5.09
C THR A 114 1.39 4.76 3.79
N LEU A 115 0.70 4.62 2.65
CA LEU A 115 1.23 5.00 1.33
C LEU A 115 1.45 6.52 1.20
N ALA A 116 0.60 7.33 1.82
CA ALA A 116 0.68 8.78 1.79
C ALA A 116 1.80 9.36 2.69
N THR A 117 2.33 8.57 3.64
CA THR A 117 3.27 9.06 4.65
C THR A 117 4.60 8.32 4.69
N VAL A 118 4.92 7.54 3.65
CA VAL A 118 6.15 6.72 3.57
C VAL A 118 7.41 7.52 3.90
N ILE A 119 7.53 8.76 3.40
CA ILE A 119 8.73 9.59 3.57
C ILE A 119 8.84 10.18 4.98
N ASN A 120 7.73 10.24 5.72
CA ASN A 120 7.68 10.90 7.04
C ASN A 120 7.83 9.92 8.22
N GLY A 121 7.95 8.62 7.97
CA GLY A 121 8.17 7.62 9.00
C GLY A 121 9.63 7.59 9.46
N SER A 122 9.89 7.84 10.74
CA SER A 122 11.25 7.80 11.31
C SER A 122 11.90 6.41 11.25
N ASP A 123 11.10 5.35 11.09
CA ASP A 123 11.56 3.97 10.89
C ASP A 123 10.56 3.14 10.08
N ILE A 124 10.51 3.39 8.76
CA ILE A 124 9.59 2.69 7.87
C ILE A 124 9.89 1.19 7.76
N VAL A 125 11.17 0.80 7.90
CA VAL A 125 11.61 -0.59 7.83
C VAL A 125 11.02 -1.39 8.98
N TRP A 126 11.28 -0.97 10.21
CA TRP A 126 10.74 -1.63 11.39
C TRP A 126 9.20 -1.66 11.36
N ALA A 127 8.57 -0.54 11.04
CA ALA A 127 7.11 -0.44 11.03
C ALA A 127 6.46 -1.39 10.00
N ALA A 128 7.02 -1.48 8.79
CA ALA A 128 6.53 -2.39 7.75
C ALA A 128 6.77 -3.86 8.11
N GLN A 129 7.93 -4.20 8.68
CA GLN A 129 8.21 -5.57 9.10
C GLN A 129 7.35 -6.02 10.28
N GLU A 130 7.08 -5.15 11.27
CA GLU A 130 6.12 -5.42 12.35
C GLU A 130 4.69 -5.55 11.82
N LEU A 131 4.34 -4.79 10.78
CA LEU A 131 3.08 -4.98 10.07
C LEU A 131 3.02 -6.38 9.45
N ALA A 132 4.10 -6.85 8.80
CA ALA A 132 4.16 -8.18 8.19
C ALA A 132 4.00 -9.29 9.23
N LYS A 133 4.70 -9.19 10.36
CA LYS A 133 4.58 -10.15 11.49
C LYS A 133 3.14 -10.25 12.01
N ARG A 134 2.43 -9.13 12.11
CA ARG A 134 1.00 -9.14 12.50
C ARG A 134 0.12 -9.80 11.45
N HIS A 135 0.38 -9.56 10.17
CA HIS A 135 -0.38 -10.16 9.07
C HIS A 135 -0.18 -11.68 8.96
N LEU A 136 1.01 -12.19 9.28
CA LEU A 136 1.26 -13.63 9.38
C LEU A 136 0.34 -14.30 10.40
N LYS A 137 0.05 -13.64 11.54
CA LYS A 137 -0.91 -14.12 12.55
C LYS A 137 -2.37 -14.11 12.07
N TYR A 138 -2.65 -13.44 10.95
CA TYR A 138 -3.96 -13.45 10.30
C TYR A 138 -4.04 -14.49 9.17
N GLY A 139 -2.98 -15.26 8.92
CA GLY A 139 -2.90 -16.19 7.81
C GLY A 139 -2.55 -15.55 6.46
N ALA A 140 -2.01 -14.31 6.45
CA ALA A 140 -1.62 -13.65 5.21
C ALA A 140 -0.40 -14.33 4.57
N LYS A 141 -0.47 -14.57 3.26
CA LYS A 141 0.57 -15.19 2.44
C LYS A 141 1.06 -14.18 1.39
N LYS A 142 2.21 -14.44 0.77
CA LYS A 142 2.77 -13.61 -0.30
C LYS A 142 1.71 -13.23 -1.36
N ASP A 143 1.00 -14.20 -1.92
CA ASP A 143 -0.01 -13.98 -2.96
C ASP A 143 -1.18 -13.09 -2.51
N HIS A 144 -1.46 -13.04 -1.21
CA HIS A 144 -2.48 -12.16 -0.65
C HIS A 144 -2.08 -10.69 -0.77
N TYR A 145 -0.80 -10.35 -0.63
CA TYR A 145 -0.31 -8.99 -0.84
C TYR A 145 -0.42 -8.60 -2.32
N THR A 146 -0.02 -9.48 -3.24
CA THR A 146 -0.21 -9.27 -4.68
C THR A 146 -1.66 -8.94 -5.02
N ALA A 147 -2.59 -9.78 -4.55
CA ALA A 147 -4.02 -9.59 -4.78
C ALA A 147 -4.51 -8.27 -4.17
N VAL A 148 -4.12 -7.94 -2.94
CA VAL A 148 -4.51 -6.69 -2.28
C VAL A 148 -4.00 -5.46 -3.05
N GLY A 149 -2.74 -5.45 -3.49
CA GLY A 149 -2.16 -4.35 -4.24
C GLY A 149 -2.86 -4.11 -5.58
N GLN A 150 -3.09 -5.17 -6.36
CA GLN A 150 -3.80 -5.08 -7.65
C GLN A 150 -5.23 -4.57 -7.47
N ASN A 151 -5.97 -5.15 -6.53
CA ASN A 151 -7.36 -4.76 -6.25
C ASN A 151 -7.45 -3.34 -5.68
N LEU A 152 -6.46 -2.91 -4.90
CA LEU A 152 -6.39 -1.55 -4.36
C LEU A 152 -6.24 -0.52 -5.50
N LEU A 153 -5.31 -0.75 -6.42
CA LEU A 153 -5.09 0.14 -7.56
C LEU A 153 -6.32 0.21 -8.47
N GLN A 154 -6.91 -0.95 -8.80
CA GLN A 154 -8.15 -0.99 -9.58
C GLN A 154 -9.29 -0.24 -8.87
N THR A 155 -9.38 -0.38 -7.56
CA THR A 155 -10.39 0.36 -6.78
C THR A 155 -10.13 1.86 -6.83
N LEU A 156 -8.89 2.28 -6.61
CA LEU A 156 -8.51 3.70 -6.63
C LEU A 156 -8.81 4.33 -7.99
N GLU A 157 -8.54 3.62 -9.08
CA GLU A 157 -8.92 4.05 -10.44
C GLU A 157 -10.43 4.29 -10.54
N ILE A 158 -11.25 3.31 -10.17
CA ILE A 158 -12.71 3.41 -10.23
C ILE A 158 -13.23 4.58 -9.39
N VAL A 159 -12.78 4.70 -8.14
CA VAL A 159 -13.31 5.73 -7.24
C VAL A 159 -12.71 7.10 -7.46
N SER A 160 -11.62 7.21 -8.20
CA SER A 160 -11.03 8.50 -8.59
C SER A 160 -11.79 9.16 -9.74
N GLY A 161 -12.44 8.37 -10.61
CA GLY A 161 -13.12 8.89 -11.79
C GLY A 161 -12.16 9.72 -12.67
N ASP A 162 -12.61 10.91 -13.07
CA ASP A 162 -11.83 11.89 -13.85
C ASP A 162 -10.53 12.38 -13.18
N LYS A 163 -10.34 12.10 -11.89
CA LYS A 163 -9.11 12.43 -11.15
C LYS A 163 -8.02 11.37 -11.28
N TRP A 164 -8.29 10.22 -11.89
CA TRP A 164 -7.27 9.19 -12.08
C TRP A 164 -6.33 9.54 -13.24
N THR A 165 -5.02 9.47 -13.00
CA THR A 165 -4.00 9.69 -14.04
C THR A 165 -2.89 8.64 -13.96
N PRO A 166 -2.11 8.43 -15.04
CA PRO A 166 -0.95 7.53 -15.02
C PRO A 166 0.07 7.87 -13.93
N GLU A 167 0.26 9.15 -13.62
CA GLU A 167 1.17 9.63 -12.58
C GLU A 167 0.67 9.24 -11.18
N ILE A 168 -0.63 9.33 -10.93
CA ILE A 168 -1.25 8.90 -9.67
C ILE A 168 -1.14 7.38 -9.52
N SER A 169 -1.43 6.63 -10.59
CA SER A 169 -1.26 5.17 -10.62
C SER A 169 0.18 4.78 -10.28
N THR A 170 1.15 5.43 -10.92
CA THR A 170 2.59 5.21 -10.67
C THR A 170 2.98 5.57 -9.25
N ALA A 171 2.47 6.67 -8.69
CA ALA A 171 2.74 7.07 -7.31
C ALA A 171 2.26 6.01 -6.31
N TYR A 172 1.01 5.54 -6.43
CA TYR A 172 0.46 4.49 -5.58
C TYR A 172 1.21 3.17 -5.73
N LEU A 173 1.50 2.74 -6.96
CA LEU A 173 2.23 1.50 -7.21
C LEU A 173 3.65 1.56 -6.63
N THR A 174 4.34 2.70 -6.80
CA THR A 174 5.70 2.89 -6.27
C THR A 174 5.72 2.81 -4.75
N ALA A 175 4.80 3.51 -4.08
CA ALA A 175 4.67 3.47 -2.64
C ALA A 175 4.32 2.07 -2.13
N TYR A 176 3.39 1.39 -2.80
CA TYR A 176 2.98 0.03 -2.44
C TYR A 176 4.14 -0.96 -2.60
N SER A 177 4.83 -0.93 -3.75
CA SER A 177 5.98 -1.78 -4.01
C SER A 177 7.10 -1.58 -2.99
N LEU A 178 7.41 -0.33 -2.61
CA LEU A 178 8.44 -0.07 -1.60
C LEU A 178 8.11 -0.75 -0.27
N ILE A 179 6.89 -0.55 0.23
CA ILE A 179 6.45 -1.19 1.48
C ILE A 179 6.45 -2.71 1.34
N TYR A 180 5.97 -3.23 0.22
CA TYR A 180 5.92 -4.66 0.01
C TYR A 180 7.32 -5.30 -0.02
N PHE A 181 8.28 -4.68 -0.72
CA PHE A 181 9.69 -5.11 -0.72
C PHE A 181 10.25 -5.19 0.69
N VAL A 182 10.04 -4.16 1.50
CA VAL A 182 10.51 -4.11 2.90
C VAL A 182 9.87 -5.22 3.75
N MET A 183 8.66 -5.66 3.41
CA MET A 183 7.96 -6.77 4.10
C MET A 183 8.39 -8.17 3.62
N LEU A 184 8.93 -8.32 2.39
CA LEU A 184 9.28 -9.61 1.81
C LEU A 184 10.20 -10.47 2.69
N PRO A 185 11.26 -9.95 3.34
CA PRO A 185 12.08 -10.76 4.25
C PRO A 185 11.27 -11.43 5.36
N VAL A 186 10.24 -10.77 5.89
CA VAL A 186 9.38 -11.36 6.92
C VAL A 186 8.40 -12.35 6.30
N ILE A 187 7.80 -12.00 5.17
CA ILE A 187 6.77 -12.82 4.50
C ILE A 187 7.35 -14.14 3.98
N LEU A 188 8.58 -14.15 3.46
CA LEU A 188 9.19 -15.32 2.81
C LEU A 188 9.87 -16.27 3.81
N ASN A 189 10.36 -15.75 4.94
CA ASN A 189 11.09 -16.56 5.92
C ASN A 189 10.22 -17.11 7.05
N ASN A 190 8.91 -16.85 7.03
CA ASN A 190 7.99 -17.27 8.10
C ASN A 190 6.71 -17.84 7.50
N GLU A 191 6.18 -18.90 8.11
CA GLU A 191 4.88 -19.43 7.75
C GLU A 191 3.76 -18.66 8.46
N PRO A 192 2.61 -18.43 7.79
CA PRO A 192 1.43 -17.89 8.46
C PRO A 192 0.93 -18.86 9.54
N VAL A 193 0.46 -18.31 10.67
CA VAL A 193 -0.07 -19.06 11.81
C VAL A 193 -1.57 -19.31 11.65
#